data_AF-A0AB34H4V0-F1
#
_entry.id   AF-A0AB34H4V0-F1
#
_cell.length_a   1.000
_cell.length_b   1.000
_cell.length_c   1.000
_cell.angle_alpha   90.00
_cell.angle_beta   90.00
_cell.angle_gamma   90.00
#
_symmetry.space_group_name_H-M   'P 1'
#
loop_
_entity.id
_entity.type
_entity.pdbx_description
1 polymer ?
#
loop_
_entity_poly.entity_id
_entity_poly.type
_entity_poly.pdbx_seq_one_letter_code
_entity_poly.pdbx_strand_id
1 'polypeptide(L)'
;MGKKGKKEKKGRGAEKTAAKMEKKVSKRSRKEEEDLEALIAHFQALDARKTRIVETPCSPPSPRLNASLSAHPEKDELILFGGEYFNGQKTFFYNELYIYNIRKDAWTKVEIPNPPPRRCAHQAVVVPQGGGQLWIFGGEFASPDGEQFYHYRDLWVLHLATKTWEQVSVNDDHVLLQFSCLFIAPEEALGFSLLPVECRVTERKYPDRSA
;
A
#
# COMPACT_ATOMS: atom_id res chain seq x y z
N MET A 1 15.70 -37.11 -56.34
CA MET A 1 15.05 -35.77 -56.33
C MET A 1 13.74 -35.90 -55.56
N GLY A 2 13.32 -35.15 -54.54
CA GLY A 2 13.74 -33.90 -53.93
C GLY A 2 12.49 -33.27 -53.28
N LYS A 3 12.14 -33.62 -52.02
CA LYS A 3 11.01 -33.02 -51.26
C LYS A 3 11.29 -33.09 -49.75
N LYS A 4 12.19 -32.23 -49.23
CA LYS A 4 12.39 -32.07 -47.77
C LYS A 4 12.50 -30.62 -47.28
N GLY A 5 12.33 -29.60 -48.13
CA GLY A 5 12.63 -28.20 -47.78
C GLY A 5 11.45 -27.25 -47.54
N LYS A 6 10.18 -27.70 -47.62
CA LYS A 6 9.01 -26.77 -47.63
C LYS A 6 8.32 -26.56 -46.27
N LYS A 7 8.61 -27.38 -45.25
CA LYS A 7 7.94 -27.31 -43.92
C LYS A 7 8.69 -26.40 -42.92
N GLU A 8 10.01 -26.32 -42.96
CA GLU A 8 10.81 -25.47 -42.04
C GLU A 8 10.70 -23.96 -42.33
N LYS A 9 10.49 -23.55 -43.59
CA LYS A 9 10.34 -22.13 -43.95
C LYS A 9 9.05 -21.49 -43.40
N LYS A 10 8.02 -22.28 -43.05
CA LYS A 10 6.70 -21.75 -42.63
C LYS A 10 6.63 -21.41 -41.12
N GLY A 11 7.48 -22.02 -40.28
CA GLY A 11 7.57 -21.72 -38.83
C GLY A 11 8.44 -20.51 -38.49
N ARG A 12 9.54 -20.33 -39.24
CA ARG A 12 10.55 -19.29 -38.98
C ARG A 12 10.06 -17.85 -39.16
N GLY A 13 8.96 -17.64 -39.91
CA GLY A 13 8.32 -16.33 -40.07
C GLY A 13 7.39 -15.95 -38.92
N ALA A 14 6.64 -16.92 -38.39
CA ALA A 14 5.76 -16.73 -37.24
C ALA A 14 6.57 -16.45 -35.96
N GLU A 15 7.66 -17.19 -35.75
CA GLU A 15 8.57 -17.02 -34.61
C GLU A 15 9.28 -15.65 -34.62
N LYS A 16 9.73 -15.18 -35.80
CA LYS A 16 10.27 -13.81 -35.94
C LYS A 16 9.23 -12.72 -35.69
N THR A 17 7.96 -12.99 -35.96
CA THR A 17 6.86 -12.04 -35.74
C THR A 17 6.49 -11.98 -34.26
N ALA A 18 6.44 -13.14 -33.58
CA ALA A 18 6.25 -13.25 -32.14
C ALA A 18 7.38 -12.52 -31.37
N ALA A 19 8.65 -12.80 -31.68
CA ALA A 19 9.77 -12.13 -31.02
C ALA A 19 9.80 -10.60 -31.25
N LYS A 20 9.37 -10.13 -32.44
CA LYS A 20 9.23 -8.70 -32.72
C LYS A 20 8.07 -8.06 -31.94
N MET A 21 6.98 -8.79 -31.78
CA MET A 21 5.82 -8.35 -31.01
C MET A 21 6.17 -8.28 -29.51
N GLU A 22 6.82 -9.31 -28.96
CA GLU A 22 7.30 -9.34 -27.57
C GLU A 22 8.25 -8.17 -27.28
N LYS A 23 9.23 -7.91 -28.16
CA LYS A 23 10.15 -6.78 -28.00
C LYS A 23 9.43 -5.42 -28.05
N LYS A 24 8.33 -5.31 -28.81
CA LYS A 24 7.51 -4.09 -28.86
C LYS A 24 6.71 -3.91 -27.56
N VAL A 25 6.12 -5.00 -27.05
CA VAL A 25 5.37 -5.01 -25.79
C VAL A 25 6.30 -4.70 -24.61
N SER A 26 7.49 -5.29 -24.56
CA SER A 26 8.48 -5.02 -23.52
C SER A 26 8.99 -3.57 -23.55
N LYS A 27 9.12 -2.97 -24.74
CA LYS A 27 9.50 -1.56 -24.87
C LYS A 27 8.36 -0.62 -24.43
N ARG A 28 7.11 -0.99 -24.74
CA ARG A 28 5.93 -0.21 -24.36
C ARG A 28 5.76 -0.19 -22.84
N SER A 29 5.78 -1.36 -22.19
CA SER A 29 5.68 -1.49 -20.73
C SER A 29 6.77 -0.72 -19.97
N ARG A 30 8.03 -0.83 -20.40
CA ARG A 30 9.12 -0.01 -19.81
C ARG A 30 8.88 1.48 -19.91
N LYS A 31 8.38 1.95 -21.06
CA LYS A 31 8.05 3.36 -21.24
C LYS A 31 6.89 3.78 -20.32
N GLU A 32 5.85 2.97 -20.22
CA GLU A 32 4.69 3.23 -19.34
C GLU A 32 5.09 3.26 -17.86
N GLU A 33 6.02 2.40 -17.45
CA GLU A 33 6.63 2.41 -16.12
C GLU A 33 7.43 3.71 -15.86
N GLU A 34 8.30 4.11 -16.79
CA GLU A 34 9.05 5.38 -16.72
C GLU A 34 8.09 6.59 -16.63
N ASP A 35 7.01 6.60 -17.42
CA ASP A 35 6.00 7.65 -17.42
C ASP A 35 5.25 7.70 -16.06
N LEU A 36 5.01 6.55 -15.44
CA LEU A 36 4.35 6.44 -14.13
C LEU A 36 5.25 6.91 -12.99
N GLU A 37 6.53 6.53 -13.00
CA GLU A 37 7.54 7.01 -12.04
C GLU A 37 7.71 8.53 -12.12
N ALA A 38 7.73 9.09 -13.32
CA ALA A 38 7.80 10.54 -13.53
C ALA A 38 6.56 11.25 -12.94
N LEU A 39 5.38 10.66 -13.06
CA LEU A 39 4.15 11.19 -12.47
C LEU A 39 4.19 11.15 -10.94
N ILE A 40 4.68 10.05 -10.35
CA ILE A 40 4.88 9.92 -8.90
C ILE A 40 5.86 11.00 -8.42
N ALA A 41 7.00 11.17 -9.09
CA ALA A 41 8.00 12.18 -8.78
C ALA A 41 7.43 13.61 -8.86
N HIS A 42 6.58 13.88 -9.85
CA HIS A 42 5.87 15.15 -9.95
C HIS A 42 4.97 15.41 -8.73
N PHE A 43 4.19 14.42 -8.29
CA PHE A 43 3.38 14.57 -7.08
C PHE A 43 4.22 14.75 -5.82
N GLN A 44 5.31 14.01 -5.68
CA GLN A 44 6.26 14.19 -4.57
C GLN A 44 6.86 15.60 -4.56
N ALA A 45 7.19 16.17 -5.72
CA ALA A 45 7.68 17.54 -5.83
C ALA A 45 6.61 18.58 -5.44
N LEU A 46 5.32 18.30 -5.65
CA LEU A 46 4.24 19.15 -5.15
C LEU A 46 4.10 19.04 -3.64
N ASP A 47 4.19 17.83 -3.08
CA ASP A 47 4.07 17.60 -1.64
C ASP A 47 5.27 18.18 -0.87
N ALA A 48 6.48 18.15 -1.44
CA ALA A 48 7.68 18.77 -0.88
C ALA A 48 7.58 20.30 -0.74
N ARG A 49 6.65 20.96 -1.45
CA ARG A 49 6.39 22.40 -1.27
C ARG A 49 5.68 22.71 0.04
N LYS A 50 5.07 21.71 0.69
CA LYS A 50 4.40 21.86 1.98
C LYS A 50 5.44 21.74 3.10
N THR A 51 5.79 22.86 3.72
CA THR A 51 6.89 22.95 4.69
C THR A 51 6.44 23.00 6.15
N ARG A 52 5.15 23.16 6.41
CA ARG A 52 4.59 23.27 7.77
C ARG A 52 3.40 22.35 7.97
N ILE A 53 3.18 21.97 9.23
CA ILE A 53 2.01 21.22 9.64
C ILE A 53 0.79 22.16 9.61
N VAL A 54 -0.30 21.73 8.98
CA VAL A 54 -1.56 22.46 8.91
C VAL A 54 -2.70 21.54 9.31
N GLU A 55 -3.55 22.01 10.22
CA GLU A 55 -4.77 21.30 10.62
C GLU A 55 -5.97 22.15 10.29
N THR A 56 -6.89 21.60 9.50
CA THR A 56 -8.06 22.34 9.02
C THR A 56 -9.31 21.52 9.31
N PRO A 57 -10.25 22.04 10.12
CA PRO A 57 -11.57 21.44 10.24
C PRO A 57 -12.20 21.30 8.86
N CYS A 58 -12.75 20.12 8.56
CA CYS A 58 -13.30 19.84 7.24
C CYS A 58 -14.60 19.06 7.32
N SER A 59 -15.32 19.01 6.20
CA SER A 59 -16.39 18.03 5.99
C SER A 59 -15.83 16.60 5.97
N PRO A 60 -16.69 15.58 6.05
CA PRO A 60 -16.27 14.20 5.79
C PRO A 60 -15.49 14.10 4.47
N PRO A 61 -14.44 13.25 4.42
CA PRO A 61 -13.63 13.07 3.24
C PRO A 61 -14.44 12.47 2.08
N SER A 62 -13.96 12.66 0.85
CA SER A 62 -14.58 12.05 -0.33
C SER A 62 -14.66 10.52 -0.20
N PRO A 63 -15.69 9.88 -0.82
CA PRO A 63 -15.74 8.43 -0.93
C PRO A 63 -14.43 7.90 -1.50
N ARG A 64 -13.87 6.87 -0.87
CA ARG A 64 -12.60 6.27 -1.27
C ARG A 64 -12.56 4.79 -0.93
N LEU A 65 -11.90 4.02 -1.79
CA LEU A 65 -11.62 2.61 -1.61
C LEU A 65 -10.16 2.43 -1.22
N ASN A 66 -9.84 1.24 -0.68
CA ASN A 66 -8.46 0.82 -0.44
C ASN A 66 -7.63 1.82 0.39
N ALA A 67 -8.30 2.61 1.25
CA ALA A 67 -7.70 3.44 2.27
C ALA A 67 -7.55 2.64 3.57
N SER A 68 -6.67 3.08 4.47
CA SER A 68 -6.61 2.53 5.83
C SER A 68 -7.39 3.40 6.80
N LEU A 69 -8.20 2.79 7.66
CA LEU A 69 -8.84 3.42 8.80
C LEU A 69 -8.35 2.71 10.07
N SER A 70 -7.69 3.44 10.97
CA SER A 70 -7.08 2.88 12.19
C SER A 70 -7.47 3.70 13.41
N ALA A 71 -7.59 3.06 14.58
CA ALA A 71 -7.84 3.79 15.82
C ALA A 71 -6.55 4.44 16.34
N HIS A 72 -6.64 5.67 16.85
CA HIS A 72 -5.55 6.32 17.57
C HIS A 72 -5.30 5.55 18.89
N PRO A 73 -4.04 5.27 19.29
CA PRO A 73 -3.78 4.36 20.41
C PRO A 73 -4.12 4.98 21.77
N GLU A 74 -4.08 6.30 21.88
CA GLU A 74 -4.27 7.03 23.15
C GLU A 74 -5.49 7.97 23.17
N LYS A 75 -6.16 8.19 22.03
CA LYS A 75 -7.23 9.19 21.90
C LYS A 75 -8.45 8.56 21.26
N ASP A 76 -9.63 9.13 21.53
CA ASP A 76 -10.89 8.74 20.90
C ASP A 76 -10.99 9.32 19.47
N GLU A 77 -10.02 8.96 18.64
CA GLU A 77 -9.84 9.46 17.29
C GLU A 77 -9.60 8.31 16.32
N LEU A 78 -10.14 8.41 15.11
CA LEU A 78 -9.85 7.52 14.00
C LEU A 78 -8.94 8.23 13.00
N ILE A 79 -7.99 7.49 12.47
CA ILE A 79 -6.98 7.95 11.52
C ILE A 79 -7.28 7.33 10.16
N LEU A 80 -7.62 8.15 9.18
CA LEU A 80 -7.83 7.74 7.80
C LEU A 80 -6.67 8.22 6.94
N PHE A 81 -6.04 7.30 6.21
CA PHE A 81 -4.90 7.61 5.35
C PHE A 81 -5.03 6.96 3.97
N GLY A 82 -4.69 7.75 2.94
CA GLY A 82 -4.53 7.29 1.56
C GLY A 82 -5.84 6.88 0.87
N GLY A 83 -5.72 5.90 -0.01
CA GLY A 83 -6.81 5.32 -0.79
C GLY A 83 -6.97 5.91 -2.18
N GLU A 84 -8.03 5.47 -2.86
CA GLU A 84 -8.32 5.87 -4.23
C GLU A 84 -9.81 6.11 -4.47
N TYR A 85 -10.12 6.81 -5.56
CA TYR A 85 -11.48 7.02 -6.03
C TYR A 85 -11.52 6.98 -7.56
N PHE A 86 -12.46 6.23 -8.11
CA PHE A 86 -12.71 6.17 -9.55
C PHE A 86 -14.02 6.89 -9.87
N ASN A 87 -13.97 7.89 -10.75
CA ASN A 87 -15.15 8.68 -11.13
C ASN A 87 -15.87 8.17 -12.39
N GLY A 88 -15.48 7.00 -12.93
CA GLY A 88 -15.98 6.48 -14.21
C GLY A 88 -15.09 6.79 -15.41
N GLN A 89 -14.12 7.71 -15.28
CA GLN A 89 -13.20 8.08 -16.35
C GLN A 89 -11.73 8.02 -15.93
N LYS A 90 -11.42 8.43 -14.69
CA LYS A 90 -10.07 8.51 -14.16
C LYS A 90 -10.03 8.07 -12.71
N THR A 91 -8.93 7.42 -12.34
CA THR A 91 -8.62 7.07 -10.96
C THR A 91 -7.82 8.18 -10.29
N PHE A 92 -8.23 8.56 -9.08
CA PHE A 92 -7.58 9.54 -8.22
C PHE A 92 -6.99 8.83 -7.01
N PHE A 93 -5.72 9.08 -6.74
CA PHE A 93 -5.02 8.52 -5.57
C PHE A 93 -4.72 9.61 -4.55
N TYR A 94 -4.79 9.23 -3.28
CA TYR A 94 -4.63 10.14 -2.16
C TYR A 94 -3.42 9.74 -1.29
N ASN A 95 -2.78 10.73 -0.69
CA ASN A 95 -1.87 10.61 0.47
C ASN A 95 -2.33 11.55 1.59
N GLU A 96 -3.62 11.88 1.58
CA GLU A 96 -4.20 12.75 2.58
C GLU A 96 -4.37 12.00 3.90
N LEU A 97 -4.14 12.72 5.00
CA LEU A 97 -4.36 12.25 6.35
C LEU A 97 -5.56 13.00 6.95
N TYR A 98 -6.52 12.24 7.43
CA TYR A 98 -7.71 12.75 8.11
C TYR A 98 -7.79 12.15 9.51
N ILE A 99 -8.17 12.99 10.46
CA ILE A 99 -8.46 12.59 11.84
C ILE A 99 -9.93 12.84 12.10
N TYR A 100 -10.65 11.81 12.51
CA TYR A 100 -12.03 11.91 12.96
C TYR A 100 -12.08 11.82 14.47
N ASN A 101 -12.58 12.87 15.12
CA ASN A 101 -12.76 12.88 16.56
C ASN A 101 -14.15 12.33 16.91
N ILE A 102 -14.21 11.17 17.55
CA ILE A 102 -15.45 10.43 17.83
C ILE A 102 -16.36 11.24 18.76
N ARG A 103 -15.78 11.88 19.78
CA ARG A 103 -16.54 12.64 20.78
C ARG A 103 -17.14 13.92 20.24
N LYS A 104 -16.44 14.57 19.30
CA LYS A 104 -16.86 15.84 18.69
C LYS A 104 -17.65 15.64 17.40
N ASP A 105 -17.71 14.41 16.89
CA ASP A 105 -18.26 14.07 15.57
C ASP A 105 -17.73 15.01 14.47
N ALA A 106 -16.42 15.20 14.44
CA ALA A 106 -15.78 16.21 13.60
C ALA A 106 -14.54 15.67 12.88
N TRP A 107 -14.42 16.03 11.60
CA TRP A 107 -13.27 15.71 10.77
C TRP A 107 -12.27 16.86 10.74
N THR A 108 -10.99 16.51 10.80
CA THR A 108 -9.86 17.43 10.61
C THR A 108 -8.93 16.86 9.55
N LYS A 109 -8.64 17.65 8.52
CA LYS A 109 -7.59 17.34 7.57
C LYS A 109 -6.25 17.79 8.15
N VAL A 110 -5.29 16.86 8.20
CA VAL A 110 -3.95 17.13 8.75
C VAL A 110 -2.94 17.02 7.61
N GLU A 111 -2.29 18.13 7.28
CA GLU A 111 -1.24 18.18 6.28
C GLU A 111 0.11 18.20 7.01
N ILE A 112 0.90 17.15 6.80
CA ILE A 112 2.23 17.00 7.39
C ILE A 112 3.26 17.03 6.25
N PRO A 113 4.38 17.78 6.40
CA PRO A 113 5.45 17.79 5.42
C PRO A 113 6.03 16.40 5.14
N ASN A 114 6.55 16.21 3.93
CA ASN A 114 7.19 14.98 3.47
C ASN A 114 6.35 13.70 3.67
N PRO A 115 5.07 13.69 3.25
CA PRO A 115 4.25 12.49 3.37
C PRO A 115 4.75 11.38 2.44
N PRO A 116 4.42 10.11 2.72
CA PRO A 116 4.55 9.05 1.74
C PRO A 116 3.83 9.42 0.42
N PRO A 117 4.34 8.95 -0.73
CA PRO A 117 3.67 9.06 -2.01
C PRO A 117 2.21 8.58 -1.96
N ARG A 118 1.38 9.18 -2.84
CA ARG A 118 -0.02 8.78 -3.06
C ARG A 118 -0.09 7.27 -3.29
N ARG A 119 -0.94 6.61 -2.50
CA ARG A 119 -1.04 5.15 -2.49
C ARG A 119 -2.41 4.69 -2.03
N CYS A 120 -2.82 3.53 -2.54
CA CYS A 120 -3.94 2.76 -2.04
C CYS A 120 -3.47 1.31 -1.74
N ALA A 121 -4.35 0.52 -1.15
CA ALA A 121 -4.15 -0.90 -0.84
C ALA A 121 -2.89 -1.18 0.01
N HIS A 122 -2.39 -0.17 0.72
CA HIS A 122 -1.28 -0.31 1.66
C HIS A 122 -1.74 -1.02 2.93
N GLN A 123 -0.79 -1.63 3.62
CA GLN A 123 -1.02 -2.17 4.97
C GLN A 123 -0.74 -1.08 6.00
N ALA A 124 -1.58 -1.00 7.03
CA ALA A 124 -1.47 -0.01 8.09
C ALA A 124 -1.58 -0.67 9.46
N VAL A 125 -0.64 -0.35 10.36
CA VAL A 125 -0.65 -0.82 11.75
C VAL A 125 -0.37 0.35 12.68
N VAL A 126 -1.12 0.43 13.78
CA VAL A 126 -0.90 1.43 14.82
C VAL A 126 -0.29 0.76 16.04
N VAL A 127 0.76 1.36 16.60
CA VAL A 127 1.37 0.95 17.87
C VAL A 127 1.36 2.12 18.86
N PRO A 128 1.19 1.88 20.17
CA PRO A 128 1.14 2.94 21.18
C PRO A 128 2.50 3.55 21.52
N GLN A 129 3.60 3.00 21.00
CA GLN A 129 4.96 3.45 21.30
C GLN A 129 5.14 4.94 20.97
N GLY A 130 5.87 5.67 21.82
CA GLY A 130 6.26 7.07 21.56
C GLY A 130 5.10 8.07 21.45
N GLY A 131 3.96 7.83 22.11
CA GLY A 131 2.76 8.65 21.98
C GLY A 131 1.93 8.33 20.73
N GLY A 132 2.18 7.15 20.14
CA GLY A 132 1.48 6.61 18.98
C GLY A 132 2.27 6.72 17.69
N GLN A 133 2.34 5.61 16.96
CA GLN A 133 2.95 5.53 15.63
C GLN A 133 2.02 4.79 14.68
N LEU A 134 1.82 5.37 13.49
CA LEU A 134 1.14 4.71 12.37
C LEU A 134 2.19 4.25 11.36
N TRP A 135 2.29 2.94 11.19
CA TRP A 135 3.18 2.29 10.24
C TRP A 135 2.42 1.97 8.96
N ILE A 136 2.99 2.36 7.83
CA ILE A 136 2.43 2.13 6.49
C ILE A 136 3.46 1.36 5.65
N PHE A 137 3.06 0.19 5.15
CA PHE A 137 3.90 -0.62 4.28
C PHE A 137 3.27 -0.81 2.90
N GLY A 138 4.09 -0.59 1.87
CA GLY A 138 3.75 -0.86 0.48
C GLY A 138 2.51 -0.10 0.00
N GLY A 139 1.65 -0.80 -0.72
CA GLY A 139 0.53 -0.24 -1.47
C GLY A 139 0.89 -0.03 -2.94
N GLU A 140 -0.03 0.59 -3.67
CA GLU A 140 0.12 0.81 -5.11
C GLU A 140 -0.36 2.18 -5.56
N PHE A 141 0.12 2.57 -6.73
CA PHE A 141 -0.32 3.75 -7.47
C PHE A 141 -0.53 3.36 -8.91
N ALA A 142 -1.71 3.62 -9.47
CA ALA A 142 -1.99 3.32 -10.87
C ALA A 142 -1.91 4.57 -11.74
N SER A 143 -1.66 4.35 -13.02
CA SER A 143 -1.82 5.37 -14.04
C SER A 143 -3.28 5.89 -14.05
N PRO A 144 -3.51 7.15 -14.47
CA PRO A 144 -4.86 7.73 -14.55
C PRO A 144 -5.92 6.90 -15.29
N ASP A 145 -5.50 6.14 -16.29
CA ASP A 145 -6.32 5.24 -17.11
C ASP A 145 -6.50 3.84 -16.48
N GLY A 146 -5.79 3.53 -15.40
CA GLY A 146 -5.87 2.27 -14.67
C GLY A 146 -5.20 1.08 -15.37
N GLU A 147 -4.38 1.33 -16.40
CA GLU A 147 -3.72 0.25 -17.16
C GLU A 147 -2.39 -0.21 -16.54
N GLN A 148 -1.65 0.69 -15.89
CA GLN A 148 -0.33 0.43 -15.34
C GLN A 148 -0.32 0.67 -13.82
N PHE A 149 0.38 -0.20 -13.10
CA PHE A 149 0.51 -0.14 -11.64
C PHE A 149 1.97 0.00 -11.23
N TYR A 150 2.21 0.84 -10.23
CA TYR A 150 3.45 0.96 -9.49
C TYR A 150 3.23 0.39 -8.10
N HIS A 151 4.01 -0.62 -7.73
CA HIS A 151 3.90 -1.26 -6.41
C HIS A 151 5.02 -0.77 -5.50
N TYR A 152 4.63 -0.09 -4.42
CA TYR A 152 5.59 0.38 -3.43
C TYR A 152 6.13 -0.78 -2.60
N ARG A 153 7.42 -0.71 -2.27
CA ARG A 153 8.13 -1.65 -1.39
C ARG A 153 8.84 -0.91 -0.25
N ASP A 154 8.29 0.22 0.13
CA ASP A 154 8.81 1.10 1.16
C ASP A 154 8.04 0.94 2.48
N LEU A 155 8.69 1.36 3.57
CA LEU A 155 8.12 1.40 4.91
C LEU A 155 8.16 2.85 5.40
N TRP A 156 7.02 3.32 5.89
CA TRP A 156 6.86 4.66 6.45
C TRP A 156 6.31 4.59 7.86
N VAL A 157 6.74 5.51 8.69
CA VAL A 157 6.17 5.73 10.02
C VAL A 157 5.72 7.18 10.14
N LEU A 158 4.49 7.37 10.62
CA LEU A 158 4.00 8.64 11.13
C LEU A 158 4.05 8.59 12.64
N HIS A 159 4.89 9.44 13.21
CA HIS A 159 4.91 9.70 14.66
C HIS A 159 3.74 10.63 15.00
N LEU A 160 2.70 10.12 15.67
CA LEU A 160 1.45 10.85 15.92
C LEU A 160 1.63 11.98 16.93
N ALA A 161 2.51 11.80 17.91
CA ALA A 161 2.79 12.80 18.94
C ALA A 161 3.46 14.06 18.36
N THR A 162 4.44 13.89 17.47
CA THR A 162 5.20 14.97 16.84
C THR A 162 4.64 15.41 15.49
N LYS A 163 3.72 14.63 14.91
CA LYS A 163 3.16 14.80 13.56
C LYS A 163 4.27 14.90 12.52
N THR A 164 5.13 13.88 12.48
CA THR A 164 6.26 13.81 11.54
C THR A 164 6.26 12.49 10.79
N TRP A 165 6.39 12.57 9.47
CA TRP A 165 6.63 11.40 8.63
C TRP A 165 8.12 11.09 8.53
N GLU A 166 8.42 9.81 8.52
CA GLU A 166 9.77 9.28 8.33
C GLU A 166 9.70 8.06 7.40
N GLN A 167 10.56 8.04 6.38
CA GLN A 167 10.76 6.87 5.55
C GLN A 167 11.84 6.00 6.21
N VAL A 168 11.47 4.77 6.57
CA VAL A 168 12.39 3.83 7.21
C VAL A 168 13.19 3.12 6.13
N SER A 169 14.52 3.33 6.15
CA SER A 169 15.44 2.60 5.28
C SER A 169 15.88 1.32 5.99
N VAL A 170 15.66 0.18 5.35
CA VAL A 170 16.22 -1.09 5.80
C VAL A 170 17.64 -1.17 5.23
N ASN A 171 18.63 -0.72 6.00
CA ASN A 171 20.03 -1.03 5.70
C ASN A 171 20.31 -2.43 6.25
N ASP A 172 20.87 -3.30 5.41
CA ASP A 172 21.15 -4.73 5.72
C ASP A 172 22.03 -4.92 6.97
N ASP A 173 22.68 -3.86 7.46
CA ASP A 173 23.57 -3.89 8.63
C ASP A 173 22.84 -3.73 9.98
N HIS A 174 21.54 -3.41 9.99
CA HIS A 174 20.78 -3.14 11.23
C HIS A 174 19.60 -4.09 11.51
N VAL A 175 19.37 -5.10 10.67
CA VAL A 175 18.23 -6.05 10.84
C VAL A 175 18.38 -6.94 12.09
N LEU A 176 19.51 -6.88 12.81
CA LEU A 176 19.72 -7.64 14.05
C LEU A 176 19.22 -6.96 15.32
N LEU A 177 18.67 -5.75 15.27
CA LEU A 177 18.06 -5.12 16.44
C LEU A 177 16.63 -4.64 16.12
N GLN A 178 15.66 -5.35 16.69
CA GLN A 178 14.23 -5.01 16.84
C GLN A 178 13.21 -5.42 15.76
N PHE A 179 13.36 -6.57 15.12
CA PHE A 179 12.19 -7.37 14.71
C PHE A 179 12.22 -8.77 15.33
N SER A 180 12.34 -8.84 16.66
CA SER A 180 11.68 -9.95 17.35
C SER A 180 10.19 -9.64 17.34
N CYS A 181 9.41 -10.39 16.57
CA CYS A 181 8.00 -10.61 16.87
C CYS A 181 7.91 -11.13 18.30
N LEU A 182 7.82 -10.23 19.28
CA LEU A 182 7.46 -10.60 20.64
C LEU A 182 5.96 -10.41 20.74
N PHE A 183 5.26 -11.54 20.66
CA PHE A 183 3.93 -11.67 21.23
C PHE A 183 3.94 -11.03 22.63
N ILE A 184 3.25 -9.90 22.80
CA ILE A 184 2.93 -9.40 24.13
C ILE A 184 1.81 -10.30 24.65
N ALA A 185 2.19 -11.43 25.24
CA ALA A 185 1.35 -12.08 26.23
C ALA A 185 1.46 -11.26 27.53
N PRO A 186 0.33 -10.89 28.17
CA PRO A 186 0.39 -10.25 29.48
C PRO A 186 0.86 -11.27 30.51
N GLU A 187 1.99 -10.96 31.15
CA GLU A 187 2.50 -11.67 32.32
C GLU A 187 1.78 -11.14 33.56
N GLU A 188 0.78 -11.85 34.05
CA GLU A 188 0.62 -12.06 35.49
C GLU A 188 0.10 -13.48 35.75
N ALA A 189 0.92 -14.20 36.51
CA ALA A 189 0.66 -15.38 37.32
C ALA A 189 -0.74 -16.02 37.26
N LEU A 190 -0.79 -17.28 36.84
CA LEU A 190 -1.06 -18.42 37.74
C LEU A 190 -0.81 -19.70 36.94
N GLY A 191 0.12 -20.52 37.45
CA GLY A 191 0.67 -21.66 36.73
C GLY A 191 -0.36 -22.73 36.40
N PHE A 192 -0.30 -23.25 35.19
CA PHE A 192 -0.65 -24.63 34.87
C PHE A 192 0.18 -25.11 33.67
N SER A 193 0.60 -26.36 33.76
CA SER A 193 1.51 -27.07 32.86
C SER A 193 1.05 -27.09 31.40
N LEU A 194 2.04 -26.92 30.51
CA LEU A 194 1.93 -27.05 29.06
C LEU A 194 1.43 -28.45 28.65
N LEU A 195 0.36 -28.50 27.87
CA LEU A 195 0.12 -29.55 26.90
C LEU A 195 -0.02 -28.90 25.51
N PRO A 196 0.62 -29.44 24.46
CA PRO A 196 0.53 -28.88 23.12
C PRO A 196 -0.86 -29.14 22.54
N VAL A 197 -1.56 -28.07 22.15
CA VAL A 197 -2.80 -28.16 21.37
C VAL A 197 -2.41 -28.24 19.89
N GLU A 198 -2.60 -29.40 19.28
CA GLU A 198 -2.58 -29.55 17.82
C GLU A 198 -3.69 -28.68 17.21
N CYS A 199 -3.31 -27.69 16.39
CA CYS A 199 -4.24 -27.02 15.50
C CYS A 199 -4.69 -27.99 14.39
N ARG A 200 -5.82 -28.67 14.60
CA ARG A 200 -6.55 -29.31 13.48
C ARG A 200 -7.20 -28.24 12.63
N VAL A 201 -6.74 -28.10 11.39
CA VAL A 201 -7.46 -27.42 10.31
C VAL A 201 -8.71 -28.24 10.03
N THR A 202 -9.88 -27.73 10.40
CA THR A 202 -11.16 -28.28 9.93
C THR A 202 -11.58 -27.53 8.67
N GLU A 203 -11.53 -28.20 7.52
CA GLU A 203 -12.14 -27.73 6.28
C GLU A 203 -13.65 -27.55 6.49
N ARG A 204 -14.16 -26.32 6.32
CA ARG A 204 -15.60 -26.09 6.20
C ARG A 204 -16.02 -26.37 4.76
N LYS A 205 -16.76 -27.46 4.54
CA LYS A 205 -17.57 -27.66 3.34
C LYS A 205 -18.71 -26.63 3.33
N TYR A 206 -18.77 -25.82 2.28
CA TYR A 206 -19.96 -25.02 1.97
C TYR A 206 -21.04 -25.93 1.36
N PRO A 207 -22.31 -25.83 1.77
CA PRO A 207 -23.40 -26.54 1.11
C PRO A 207 -23.66 -25.95 -0.28
N ASP A 208 -23.80 -26.87 -1.23
CA ASP A 208 -24.12 -26.63 -2.63
C ASP A 208 -25.48 -25.94 -2.77
N ARG A 209 -25.53 -24.80 -3.46
CA ARG A 209 -26.80 -24.15 -3.85
C ARG A 209 -27.19 -24.68 -5.22
N SER A 210 -27.99 -25.74 -5.25
CA SER A 210 -28.79 -26.08 -6.44
C SER A 210 -30.09 -25.29 -6.44
N ALA A 211 -30.45 -24.82 -7.65
CA ALA A 211 -31.67 -24.11 -8.01
C ALA A 211 -32.96 -24.88 -7.68
#